data_AF-A0A3M1HQ86-F1
#
_entry.id   AF-A0A3M1HQ86-F1
#
_cell.length_a   1.000
_cell.length_b   1.000
_cell.length_c   1.000
_cell.angle_alpha   90.00
_cell.angle_beta   90.00
_cell.angle_gamma   90.00
#
_symmetry.space_group_name_H-M   'P 1'
#
loop_
_entity.id
_entity.type
_entity.pdbx_description
1 polymer ?
#
loop_
_entity_poly.entity_id
_entity_poly.type
_entity_poly.pdbx_seq_one_letter_code
_entity_poly.pdbx_strand_id
1 'polypeptide(L)' 'PTAVPAPTVAYPRGRVTGYVYLRPTPSSLSPVSATLVPQDTIVRILEQRGEWVLVLLPGDEGSGATGWIPARWLRPEP' A
#
# COMPACT_ATOMS: atom_id res chain seq x y z
N PRO A 1 31.56 8.09 11.64
CA PRO A 1 30.12 8.22 11.36
C PRO A 1 29.53 6.87 10.93
N THR A 2 28.97 6.14 11.89
CA THR A 2 28.34 4.83 11.65
C THR A 2 26.98 5.09 10.98
N ALA A 3 26.89 4.89 9.67
CA ALA A 3 25.61 4.83 8.99
C ALA A 3 24.84 3.64 9.57
N VAL A 4 23.78 3.89 10.34
CA VAL A 4 22.82 2.85 10.71
C VAL A 4 22.33 2.27 9.38
N PRO A 5 22.50 0.97 9.11
CA PRO A 5 21.80 0.37 7.98
C PRO A 5 20.32 0.57 8.30
N ALA A 6 19.64 1.43 7.52
CA ALA A 6 18.19 1.54 7.58
C ALA A 6 17.66 0.10 7.61
N PRO A 7 16.80 -0.28 8.58
CA PRO A 7 16.30 -1.64 8.63
C PRO A 7 15.79 -1.93 7.22
N THR A 8 16.37 -2.94 6.59
CA THR A 8 15.79 -3.52 5.38
C THR A 8 14.52 -4.20 5.87
N VAL A 9 13.52 -3.39 6.21
CA VAL A 9 12.17 -3.85 6.49
C VAL A 9 11.79 -4.44 5.16
N ALA A 10 11.88 -5.76 5.07
CA ALA A 10 11.31 -6.52 3.98
C ALA A 10 9.82 -6.23 4.04
N TYR A 11 9.40 -5.15 3.38
CA TYR A 11 8.02 -4.72 3.32
C TYR A 11 7.24 -5.89 2.71
N PRO A 12 6.34 -6.53 3.46
CA PRO A 12 5.61 -7.66 2.94
C PRO A 12 4.85 -7.19 1.69
N ARG A 13 4.86 -8.02 0.66
CA ARG A 13 4.07 -7.75 -0.54
C ARG A 13 2.66 -8.26 -0.28
N GLY A 14 1.69 -7.51 -0.73
CA GLY A 14 0.30 -7.91 -0.68
C GLY A 14 -0.30 -7.84 -2.06
N ARG A 15 -1.12 -8.83 -2.39
CA ARG A 15 -1.93 -8.81 -3.60
C ARG A 15 -3.28 -8.19 -3.27
N VAL A 16 -3.68 -7.23 -4.06
CA VAL A 16 -4.99 -6.60 -3.93
C VAL A 16 -6.04 -7.58 -4.46
N THR A 17 -7.04 -7.94 -3.65
CA THR A 17 -8.02 -8.98 -4.02
C THR A 17 -9.24 -8.45 -4.78
N GLY A 18 -9.33 -7.15 -5.00
CA GLY A 18 -10.45 -6.53 -5.71
C GLY A 18 -10.12 -5.13 -6.19
N TYR A 19 -11.11 -4.41 -6.71
CA TYR A 19 -10.94 -3.03 -7.13
C TYR A 19 -11.06 -2.10 -5.92
N VAL A 20 -9.97 -1.43 -5.56
CA VAL A 20 -9.95 -0.50 -4.42
C VAL A 20 -9.34 0.81 -4.84
N TYR A 21 -9.96 1.91 -4.44
CA TYR A 21 -9.37 3.24 -4.63
C TYR A 21 -8.37 3.50 -3.51
N LEU A 22 -7.18 4.00 -3.87
CA LEU A 22 -6.24 4.50 -2.88
C LEU A 22 -6.88 5.65 -2.10
N ARG A 23 -6.53 5.78 -0.82
CA ARG A 23 -6.91 6.94 -0.02
C ARG A 23 -5.68 7.71 0.44
N PRO A 24 -5.73 9.05 0.47
CA PRO A 24 -4.64 9.84 1.03
C PRO A 24 -4.54 9.68 2.55
N THR A 25 -5.65 9.37 3.21
CA THR A 25 -5.76 9.22 4.66
C THR A 25 -6.39 7.87 5.04
N PRO A 26 -6.00 7.28 6.19
CA PRO A 26 -6.60 6.05 6.73
C PRO A 26 -7.96 6.34 7.38
N SER A 27 -8.88 6.95 6.62
CA SER A 27 -10.20 7.33 7.11
C SER A 27 -11.28 6.92 6.11
N SER A 28 -12.35 6.33 6.63
CA SER A 28 -13.55 5.97 5.87
C SER A 28 -14.33 7.20 5.40
N LEU A 29 -14.20 8.32 6.11
CA LEU A 29 -14.90 9.59 5.87
C LEU A 29 -14.18 10.51 4.87
N SER A 30 -12.91 10.24 4.56
CA SER A 30 -12.15 11.04 3.61
C SER A 30 -12.44 10.61 2.17
N PRO A 31 -12.37 11.56 1.19
CA PRO A 31 -12.53 11.24 -0.22
C PRO A 31 -11.48 10.22 -0.65
N VAL A 32 -11.91 9.28 -1.49
CA VAL A 32 -10.99 8.37 -2.18
C VAL A 32 -10.16 9.17 -3.19
N SER A 33 -8.91 8.78 -3.36
CA SER A 33 -8.07 9.29 -4.44
C SER A 33 -8.61 8.81 -5.79
N ALA A 34 -8.34 9.55 -6.85
CA ALA A 34 -8.72 9.15 -8.21
C ALA A 34 -7.93 7.93 -8.72
N THR A 35 -6.93 7.47 -7.96
CA THR A 35 -6.14 6.29 -8.29
C THR A 35 -6.89 5.01 -7.91
N LEU A 36 -7.43 4.35 -8.92
CA LEU A 36 -7.99 3.01 -8.79
C LEU A 36 -6.87 1.97 -8.86
N VAL A 37 -6.82 1.09 -7.86
CA VAL A 37 -5.96 -0.09 -7.88
C VAL A 37 -6.77 -1.26 -8.42
N PRO A 38 -6.35 -1.85 -9.55
CA PRO A 38 -7.03 -3.03 -10.08
C PRO A 38 -6.86 -4.22 -9.13
N GLN A 39 -7.83 -5.12 -9.18
CA GLN A 39 -7.67 -6.45 -8.61
C GLN A 39 -6.38 -7.08 -9.14
N ASP A 40 -5.78 -7.94 -8.33
CA ASP A 40 -4.59 -8.73 -8.66
C ASP A 40 -3.28 -7.95 -8.62
N THR A 41 -3.33 -6.65 -8.39
CA THR A 41 -2.13 -5.81 -8.32
C THR A 41 -1.29 -6.18 -7.10
N ILE A 42 -0.01 -6.47 -7.33
CA ILE A 42 0.95 -6.72 -6.26
C ILE A 42 1.47 -5.37 -5.76
N VAL A 43 1.17 -5.03 -4.51
CA VAL A 43 1.60 -3.78 -3.87
C VAL A 43 2.57 -4.08 -2.73
N ARG A 44 3.43 -3.11 -2.40
CA ARG A 44 4.31 -3.22 -1.23
C ARG A 44 3.66 -2.58 -0.03
N ILE A 45 3.56 -3.31 1.08
CA ILE A 45 3.00 -2.80 2.34
C ILE A 45 4.08 -1.98 3.03
N LEU A 46 3.91 -0.66 3.08
CA LEU A 46 4.83 0.23 3.80
C LEU A 46 4.53 0.25 5.30
N GLU A 47 3.25 0.35 5.66
CA GLU A 47 2.83 0.50 7.04
C GLU A 47 1.41 -0.02 7.24
N GLN A 48 1.10 -0.55 8.43
CA GLN A 48 -0.26 -0.91 8.81
C GLN A 48 -0.68 -0.12 10.05
N ARG A 49 -1.84 0.54 9.98
CA ARG A 49 -2.52 1.23 11.07
C ARG A 49 -3.93 0.71 11.24
N GLY A 50 -4.10 -0.23 12.17
CA GLY A 50 -5.40 -0.85 12.44
C GLY A 50 -5.96 -1.55 11.21
N GLU A 51 -7.12 -1.09 10.73
CA GLU A 51 -7.79 -1.61 9.53
C GLU A 51 -7.26 -1.02 8.22
N TRP A 52 -6.27 -0.12 8.26
CA TRP A 52 -5.71 0.53 7.10
C TRP A 52 -4.26 0.14 6.88
N VAL A 53 -3.88 0.00 5.62
CA VAL A 53 -2.53 -0.35 5.20
C VAL A 53 -2.08 0.67 4.19
N LEU A 54 -0.97 1.34 4.48
CA LEU A 54 -0.26 2.18 3.54
C LEU A 54 0.48 1.27 2.59
N VAL A 55 0.11 1.33 1.31
CA VAL A 55 0.71 0.53 0.27
C VAL A 55 1.34 1.42 -0.79
N LEU A 56 2.44 0.94 -1.34
CA LEU A 56 3.11 1.49 -2.51
C LEU A 56 2.74 0.66 -3.72
N LEU A 57 2.05 1.29 -4.68
CA LEU A 57 1.76 0.69 -5.96
C LEU A 57 3.03 0.50 -6.78
N PRO A 58 3.14 -0.59 -7.56
CA PRO A 58 4.12 -0.66 -8.62
C PRO A 58 3.72 0.37 -9.68
N GLY A 59 4.54 1.40 -9.85
CA GLY A 59 4.39 2.34 -10.96
C GLY A 59 5.29 1.93 -12.11
N ASP A 60 4.85 2.20 -13.34
CA ASP A 60 5.75 2.22 -14.49
C ASP A 60 6.84 3.28 -14.24
N GLU A 61 8.11 2.84 -14.31
CA GLU A 61 9.31 3.67 -14.15
C GLU A 61 9.29 4.67 -12.97
N GLY A 62 9.35 4.13 -11.74
CA GLY A 62 9.74 4.92 -10.55
C GLY A 62 8.66 5.83 -9.96
N SER A 63 7.48 5.93 -10.58
CA SER A 63 6.35 6.76 -10.12
C SER A 63 5.29 5.96 -9.36
N GLY A 64 5.73 5.05 -8.49
CA GLY A 64 4.81 4.25 -7.67
C GLY A 64 3.94 5.15 -6.78
N ALA A 65 2.63 5.17 -7.02
CA ALA A 65 1.71 5.93 -6.18
C ALA A 65 1.55 5.27 -4.81
N THR A 66 1.59 6.06 -3.75
CA THR A 66 1.43 5.60 -2.36
C THR A 66 0.05 5.99 -1.85
N GLY A 67 -0.61 5.09 -1.12
CA GLY A 67 -1.89 5.41 -0.49
C GLY A 67 -2.36 4.36 0.50
N TRP A 68 -3.34 4.74 1.29
CA TRP A 68 -4.01 3.88 2.27
C TRP A 68 -5.11 3.08 1.59
N ILE A 69 -5.11 1.77 1.82
CA ILE A 69 -6.22 0.90 1.48
C ILE A 69 -6.65 0.13 2.73
N PRO A 70 -7.91 -0.32 2.82
CA PRO A 70 -8.32 -1.12 3.96
C PRO A 70 -7.66 -2.51 3.88
N ALA A 71 -7.11 -3.00 4.99
CA ALA A 71 -6.36 -4.25 5.10
C ALA A 71 -7.13 -5.46 4.53
N ARG A 72 -8.46 -5.46 4.67
CA ARG A 72 -9.36 -6.50 4.14
C ARG A 72 -9.32 -6.66 2.61
N TRP A 73 -8.85 -5.65 1.88
CA TRP A 73 -8.68 -5.70 0.42
C TRP A 73 -7.30 -6.20 0.00
N LEU A 74 -6.43 -6.47 0.96
CA LEU A 74 -5.08 -6.91 0.74
C LEU A 74 -4.92 -8.34 1.28
N ARG A 75 -4.44 -9.23 0.43
CA ARG A 75 -3.94 -10.54 0.85
C ARG A 75 -2.42 -10.47 0.94
N PRO A 76 -1.82 -10.55 2.14
CA PRO A 76 -0.37 -10.67 2.24
C PRO A 76 0.07 -11.96 1.55
N GLU A 77 1.09 -11.87 0.69
CA GLU A 77 1.79 -13.04 0.17
C GLU A 77 2.94 -13.42 1.13
N PRO A 78 3.11 -14.72 1.42
CA PRO A 78 4.19 -15.21 2.27
C PRO A 78 5.58 -15.12 1.62
#